data_AF-A0A6A7KUY8-F1
#
_entry.id   AF-A0A6A7KUY8-F1
#
_cell.length_a   1.000
_cell.length_b   1.000
_cell.length_c   1.000
_cell.angle_alpha   90.00
_cell.angle_beta   90.00
_cell.angle_gamma   90.00
#
_symmetry.space_group_name_H-M   'P 1'
#
loop_
_entity.id
_entity.type
_entity.pdbx_description
1 polymer ?
#
loop_
_entity_poly.entity_id
_entity_poly.type
_entity_poly.pdbx_seq_one_letter_code
_entity_poly.pdbx_strand_id
1 'polypeptide(L)'
;MSDSRSSSSEADARARWDYEQKRALAERVHDQELDFMYRANEAAVTAGNHVMRALVIINGGAAVAMLAFIGHLISADKIKFMAKLAELTSPLIWFASGVASAAVGIGFAYFVNYCIGAASSAKSRHYEHPYIRETTASVRWGRATYVLQILSMLSGVGSLLLFVLGMLEIRNVVAALH
;
A
#
# COMPACT_ATOMS: atom_id res chain seq x y z
N MET A 1 -51.58 48.13 0.00
CA MET A 1 -50.34 48.18 0.81
C MET A 1 -50.02 46.85 1.53
N SER A 2 -50.87 45.81 1.44
CA SER A 2 -50.55 44.46 1.96
C SER A 2 -49.82 43.56 0.96
N ASP A 3 -49.98 43.79 -0.35
CA ASP A 3 -49.39 42.97 -1.43
C ASP A 3 -47.86 43.06 -1.54
N SER A 4 -47.26 44.20 -1.19
CA SER A 4 -45.80 44.34 -1.24
C SER A 4 -45.10 43.54 -0.14
N ARG A 5 -45.73 43.37 1.04
CA ARG A 5 -45.20 42.59 2.17
C ARG A 5 -45.28 41.07 1.96
N SER A 6 -46.28 40.57 1.23
CA SER A 6 -46.34 39.13 0.90
C SER A 6 -45.27 38.75 -0.12
N SER A 7 -45.06 39.60 -1.15
CA SER A 7 -44.06 39.36 -2.19
C SER A 7 -42.61 39.32 -1.66
N SER A 8 -42.26 40.17 -0.68
CA SER A 8 -40.94 40.16 -0.05
C SER A 8 -40.73 38.92 0.83
N SER A 9 -41.78 38.49 1.56
CA SER A 9 -41.74 37.30 2.41
C SER A 9 -41.52 36.01 1.61
N GLU A 10 -42.14 35.88 0.44
CA GLU A 10 -41.96 34.73 -0.45
C GLU A 10 -40.60 34.72 -1.15
N ALA A 11 -40.04 35.89 -1.45
CA ALA A 11 -38.69 36.00 -2.01
C ALA A 11 -37.63 35.57 -0.97
N ASP A 12 -37.77 36.02 0.28
CA ASP A 12 -36.89 35.63 1.38
C ASP A 12 -36.98 34.13 1.70
N ALA A 13 -38.20 33.55 1.67
CA ALA A 13 -38.40 32.11 1.88
C ALA A 13 -37.73 31.26 0.77
N ARG A 14 -37.83 31.69 -0.50
CA ARG A 14 -37.15 31.04 -1.63
C ARG A 14 -35.63 31.12 -1.51
N ALA A 15 -35.09 32.28 -1.13
CA ALA A 15 -33.65 32.46 -0.94
C ALA A 15 -33.10 31.55 0.18
N ARG A 16 -33.84 31.39 1.28
CA ARG A 16 -33.48 30.47 2.37
C ARG A 16 -33.50 29.00 1.93
N TRP A 17 -34.55 28.60 1.22
CA TRP A 17 -34.68 27.25 0.68
C TRP A 17 -33.54 26.90 -0.29
N ASP A 18 -33.23 27.79 -1.23
CA ASP A 18 -32.14 27.60 -2.19
C ASP A 18 -30.78 27.51 -1.49
N TYR A 19 -30.57 28.31 -0.44
CA TYR A 19 -29.37 28.26 0.38
C TYR A 19 -29.25 26.92 1.13
N GLU A 20 -30.32 26.45 1.75
CA GLU A 20 -30.36 25.15 2.45
C GLU A 20 -30.12 23.99 1.49
N GLN A 21 -30.71 24.01 0.30
CA GLN A 21 -30.47 22.99 -0.73
C GLN A 21 -29.01 22.98 -1.21
N LYS A 22 -28.43 24.15 -1.48
CA LYS A 22 -27.02 24.25 -1.89
C LYS A 22 -26.08 23.76 -0.79
N ARG A 23 -26.38 24.08 0.47
CA ARG A 23 -25.63 23.58 1.63
C ARG A 23 -25.73 22.07 1.76
N ALA A 24 -26.93 21.50 1.70
CA ALA A 24 -27.14 20.06 1.79
C ALA A 24 -26.48 19.30 0.61
N LEU A 25 -26.46 19.90 -0.58
CA LEU A 25 -25.74 19.34 -1.73
C LEU A 25 -24.22 19.38 -1.51
N ALA A 26 -23.69 20.51 -1.02
CA ALA A 26 -22.26 20.64 -0.72
C ALA A 26 -21.81 19.65 0.36
N GLU A 27 -22.60 19.47 1.43
CA GLU A 27 -22.34 18.48 2.47
C GLU A 27 -22.27 17.05 1.90
N ARG A 28 -23.25 16.66 1.08
CA ARG A 28 -23.25 15.34 0.43
C ARG A 28 -22.04 15.12 -0.47
N VAL A 29 -21.65 16.13 -1.26
CA VAL A 29 -20.50 16.02 -2.17
C VAL A 29 -19.20 15.89 -1.37
N HIS A 30 -19.03 16.67 -0.31
CA HIS A 30 -17.85 16.56 0.56
C HIS A 30 -17.78 15.22 1.28
N ASP A 31 -18.89 14.74 1.82
CA ASP A 31 -18.95 13.44 2.49
C ASP A 31 -18.62 12.31 1.51
N GLN A 32 -19.16 12.36 0.29
CA GLN A 32 -18.86 11.39 -0.76
C GLN A 32 -17.39 11.41 -1.18
N GLU A 33 -16.79 12.59 -1.34
CA GLU A 33 -15.39 12.73 -1.75
C GLU A 33 -14.43 12.20 -0.66
N LEU A 34 -14.68 12.52 0.61
CA LEU A 34 -13.90 12.00 1.74
C LEU A 34 -14.01 10.48 1.88
N ASP A 35 -15.22 9.94 1.77
CA ASP A 35 -15.45 8.50 1.80
C ASP A 35 -14.76 7.80 0.64
N PHE A 36 -14.83 8.38 -0.57
CA PHE A 36 -14.16 7.85 -1.75
C PHE A 36 -12.64 7.80 -1.55
N MET A 37 -12.03 8.90 -1.08
CA MET A 37 -10.59 8.96 -0.83
C MET A 37 -10.14 7.91 0.20
N TYR A 38 -10.88 7.75 1.29
CA TYR A 38 -10.57 6.75 2.31
C TYR A 38 -10.65 5.32 1.76
N ARG A 39 -11.76 4.98 1.11
CA ARG A 39 -11.98 3.64 0.53
C ARG A 39 -10.97 3.32 -0.56
N ALA A 40 -10.64 4.29 -1.42
CA ALA A 40 -9.65 4.12 -2.48
C ALA A 40 -8.27 3.80 -1.89
N ASN A 41 -7.86 4.52 -0.84
CA ASN A 41 -6.59 4.27 -0.18
C ASN A 41 -6.56 2.92 0.56
N GLU A 42 -7.64 2.56 1.27
CA GLU A 42 -7.77 1.26 1.92
C GLU A 42 -7.69 0.11 0.92
N ALA A 43 -8.39 0.23 -0.22
CA ALA A 43 -8.33 -0.74 -1.30
C ALA A 43 -6.91 -0.87 -1.88
N ALA A 44 -6.21 0.25 -2.10
CA ALA A 44 -4.85 0.26 -2.60
C ALA A 44 -3.86 -0.43 -1.63
N VAL A 45 -3.94 -0.12 -0.33
CA VAL A 45 -3.09 -0.75 0.70
C VAL A 45 -3.38 -2.25 0.81
N THR A 46 -4.65 -2.64 0.73
CA THR A 46 -5.06 -4.05 0.80
C THR A 46 -4.57 -4.83 -0.41
N ALA A 47 -4.77 -4.29 -1.62
CA ALA A 47 -4.25 -4.87 -2.86
C ALA A 47 -2.72 -4.99 -2.82
N GLY A 48 -2.02 -3.96 -2.34
CA GLY A 48 -0.57 -3.99 -2.14
C GLY A 48 -0.12 -5.11 -1.19
N ASN A 49 -0.80 -5.29 -0.06
CA ASN A 49 -0.53 -6.39 0.87
C ASN A 49 -0.72 -7.78 0.25
N HIS A 50 -1.73 -7.95 -0.61
CA HIS A 50 -1.90 -9.20 -1.36
C HIS A 50 -0.73 -9.47 -2.30
N VAL A 51 -0.29 -8.46 -3.05
CA VAL A 51 0.87 -8.56 -3.94
C VAL A 51 2.14 -8.91 -3.13
N MET A 52 2.39 -8.24 -2.01
CA MET A 52 3.55 -8.53 -1.15
C MET A 52 3.55 -9.96 -0.62
N ARG A 53 2.40 -10.48 -0.18
CA ARG A 53 2.27 -11.87 0.25
C ARG A 53 2.56 -12.85 -0.88
N ALA A 54 2.09 -12.54 -2.10
CA ALA A 54 2.44 -13.33 -3.28
C ALA A 54 3.96 -13.30 -3.55
N LEU A 55 4.61 -12.14 -3.41
CA LEU A 55 6.07 -12.02 -3.56
C LEU A 55 6.84 -12.83 -2.51
N VAL A 56 6.37 -12.86 -1.25
CA VAL A 56 6.94 -13.74 -0.21
C VAL A 56 6.84 -15.22 -0.62
N ILE A 57 5.67 -15.65 -1.10
CA ILE A 57 5.44 -17.04 -1.53
C ILE A 57 6.32 -17.39 -2.74
N ILE A 58 6.41 -16.50 -3.74
CA ILE A 58 7.21 -16.73 -4.95
C ILE A 58 8.70 -16.84 -4.61
N ASN A 59 9.24 -15.89 -3.86
CA ASN A 59 10.66 -15.93 -3.46
C ASN A 59 10.95 -17.12 -2.54
N GLY A 60 10.10 -17.37 -1.54
CA GLY A 60 10.26 -18.50 -0.64
C GLY A 60 10.15 -19.85 -1.36
N GLY A 61 9.20 -19.99 -2.27
CA GLY A 61 9.03 -21.19 -3.10
C GLY A 61 10.23 -21.45 -4.00
N ALA A 62 10.79 -20.41 -4.62
CA ALA A 62 12.02 -20.53 -5.41
C ALA A 62 13.22 -20.95 -4.56
N ALA A 63 13.38 -20.38 -3.37
CA ALA A 63 14.44 -20.78 -2.44
C ALA A 63 14.32 -22.25 -2.01
N VAL A 64 13.12 -22.70 -1.66
CA VAL A 64 12.86 -24.10 -1.29
C VAL A 64 13.11 -25.05 -2.47
N ALA A 65 12.67 -24.70 -3.68
CA ALA A 65 12.93 -25.48 -4.88
C ALA A 65 14.44 -25.62 -5.16
N MET A 66 15.20 -24.53 -5.00
CA MET A 66 16.66 -24.56 -5.13
C MET A 66 17.32 -25.43 -4.08
N LEU A 67 16.92 -25.33 -2.81
CA LEU A 67 17.43 -26.19 -1.73
C LEU A 67 17.16 -27.67 -2.01
N ALA A 68 15.95 -28.00 -2.47
CA ALA A 68 15.59 -29.36 -2.84
C ALA A 68 16.45 -29.87 -4.00
N PHE A 69 16.66 -29.05 -5.03
CA PHE A 69 17.53 -29.38 -6.16
C PHE A 69 18.98 -29.61 -5.73
N ILE A 70 19.53 -28.73 -4.90
CA ILE A 70 20.89 -28.86 -4.35
C ILE A 70 20.99 -30.15 -3.52
N GLY A 71 19.99 -30.43 -2.67
CA GLY A 71 19.93 -31.67 -1.89
C GLY A 71 19.95 -32.91 -2.78
N HIS A 72 19.18 -32.91 -3.87
CA HIS A 72 19.19 -34.01 -4.84
C HIS A 72 20.57 -34.20 -5.51
N LEU A 73 21.25 -33.11 -5.87
CA LEU A 73 22.60 -33.19 -6.46
C LEU A 73 23.64 -33.79 -5.48
N ILE A 74 23.53 -33.46 -4.20
CA ILE A 74 24.38 -34.03 -3.14
C ILE A 74 24.12 -35.53 -3.01
N SER A 75 22.85 -35.95 -2.95
CA SER A 75 22.51 -37.37 -2.82
C SER A 75 22.87 -38.22 -4.05
N ALA A 76 22.98 -37.61 -5.23
CA ALA A 76 23.29 -38.29 -6.48
C ALA A 76 24.81 -38.44 -6.77
N ASP A 77 25.68 -38.07 -5.81
CA ASP A 77 27.16 -38.12 -5.89
C ASP A 77 27.73 -37.53 -7.20
N LYS A 78 27.16 -36.39 -7.61
CA LYS A 78 27.55 -35.69 -8.83
C LYS A 78 28.85 -34.90 -8.55
N ILE A 79 29.99 -35.57 -8.54
CA ILE A 79 31.33 -35.03 -8.20
C ILE A 79 31.65 -33.69 -8.90
N LYS A 80 31.23 -33.51 -10.17
CA LYS A 80 31.42 -32.25 -10.91
C LYS A 80 30.64 -31.06 -10.34
N PHE A 81 29.51 -31.30 -9.67
CA PHE A 81 28.67 -30.28 -9.06
C PHE A 81 29.12 -29.90 -7.66
N MET A 82 29.85 -30.79 -6.96
CA MET A 82 30.41 -30.50 -5.63
C MET A 82 31.34 -29.29 -5.63
N ALA A 83 32.15 -29.13 -6.70
CA ALA A 83 33.04 -27.98 -6.84
C ALA A 83 32.30 -26.64 -7.08
N LYS A 84 31.09 -26.69 -7.64
CA LYS A 84 30.26 -25.51 -7.97
C LYS A 84 29.09 -25.29 -7.02
N LEU A 85 29.03 -26.05 -5.93
CA LEU A 85 27.91 -26.03 -4.99
C LEU A 85 27.78 -24.66 -4.29
N ALA A 86 28.91 -23.99 -4.05
CA ALA A 86 28.94 -22.62 -3.52
C ALA A 86 28.37 -21.58 -4.49
N GLU A 87 28.52 -21.79 -5.81
CA GLU A 87 27.92 -20.91 -6.82
C GLU A 87 26.41 -21.12 -6.91
N LEU A 88 25.94 -22.35 -6.72
CA LEU A 88 24.51 -22.70 -6.73
C LEU A 88 23.75 -22.20 -5.49
N THR A 89 24.44 -21.92 -4.38
CA THR A 89 23.81 -21.39 -3.17
C THR A 89 23.72 -19.86 -3.15
N SER A 90 24.52 -19.16 -3.95
CA SER A 90 24.49 -17.68 -4.04
C SER A 90 23.10 -17.11 -4.36
N PRO A 91 22.31 -17.67 -5.31
CA PRO A 91 20.92 -17.27 -5.56
C PRO A 91 19.98 -17.29 -4.35
N LEU A 92 20.23 -18.13 -3.35
CA LEU A 92 19.39 -18.20 -2.16
C LEU A 92 19.42 -16.90 -1.36
N ILE A 93 20.54 -16.18 -1.37
CA ILE A 93 20.65 -14.89 -0.68
C ILE A 93 19.69 -13.88 -1.32
N TRP A 94 19.63 -13.84 -2.66
CA TRP A 94 18.70 -12.96 -3.39
C TRP A 94 17.24 -13.28 -3.06
N PHE A 95 16.85 -14.56 -3.03
CA PHE A 95 15.49 -14.94 -2.66
C PHE A 95 15.17 -14.63 -1.19
N ALA A 96 16.10 -14.90 -0.28
CA ALA A 96 15.93 -14.59 1.14
C ALA A 96 15.80 -13.06 1.37
N SER A 97 16.64 -12.27 0.71
CA SER A 97 16.52 -10.80 0.70
C SER A 97 15.21 -10.33 0.07
N GLY A 98 14.74 -11.01 -0.98
CA GLY A 98 13.44 -10.77 -1.61
C GLY A 98 12.28 -10.99 -0.63
N VAL A 99 12.28 -12.10 0.11
CA VAL A 99 11.30 -12.37 1.18
C VAL A 99 11.37 -11.31 2.28
N ALA A 100 12.57 -11.00 2.78
CA ALA A 100 12.76 -10.02 3.83
C ALA A 100 12.27 -8.63 3.41
N SER A 101 12.57 -8.21 2.18
CA SER A 101 12.07 -6.96 1.62
C SER A 101 10.53 -6.97 1.59
N ALA A 102 9.90 -7.95 0.95
CA ALA A 102 8.43 -7.99 0.90
C ALA A 102 7.76 -8.01 2.29
N ALA A 103 8.36 -8.70 3.28
CA ALA A 103 7.88 -8.70 4.66
C ALA A 103 7.98 -7.31 5.32
N VAL A 104 9.08 -6.58 5.11
CA VAL A 104 9.23 -5.18 5.55
C VAL A 104 8.19 -4.29 4.87
N GLY A 105 7.91 -4.50 3.57
CA GLY A 105 6.86 -3.80 2.84
C GLY A 105 5.47 -3.98 3.47
N ILE A 106 5.13 -5.19 3.91
CA ILE A 106 3.90 -5.49 4.67
C ILE A 106 3.91 -4.75 6.02
N GLY A 107 5.05 -4.73 6.70
CA GLY A 107 5.23 -3.96 7.95
C GLY A 107 4.94 -2.48 7.76
N PHE A 108 5.47 -1.85 6.71
CA PHE A 108 5.17 -0.45 6.39
C PHE A 108 3.69 -0.22 6.07
N ALA A 109 3.04 -1.15 5.35
CA ALA A 109 1.61 -1.07 5.09
C ALA A 109 0.75 -1.14 6.38
N TYR A 110 1.19 -1.91 7.38
CA TYR A 110 0.56 -1.89 8.71
C TYR A 110 0.68 -0.51 9.36
N PHE A 111 1.87 0.11 9.32
CA PHE A 111 2.07 1.45 9.86
C PHE A 111 1.28 2.52 9.10
N VAL A 112 1.09 2.38 7.78
CA VAL A 112 0.20 3.24 6.98
C VAL A 112 -1.21 3.23 7.57
N ASN A 113 -1.78 2.05 7.81
CA ASN A 113 -3.12 1.92 8.41
C ASN A 113 -3.18 2.54 9.83
N TYR A 114 -2.13 2.34 10.62
CA TYR A 114 -2.03 2.98 11.94
C TYR A 114 -2.00 4.51 11.85
N CYS A 115 -1.17 5.07 10.95
CA CYS A 115 -1.07 6.52 10.76
C CYS A 115 -2.36 7.14 10.22
N ILE A 116 -3.11 6.43 9.37
CA ILE A 116 -4.44 6.85 8.92
C ILE A 116 -5.42 6.91 10.10
N GLY A 117 -5.43 5.90 10.95
CA GLY A 117 -6.24 5.89 12.18
C GLY A 117 -5.88 7.03 13.12
N ALA A 118 -4.58 7.29 13.30
CA ALA A 118 -4.07 8.40 14.11
C ALA A 118 -4.43 9.77 13.52
N ALA A 119 -4.30 9.95 12.19
CA ALA A 119 -4.71 11.16 11.49
C ALA A 119 -6.21 11.42 11.66
N SER A 120 -7.04 10.37 11.53
CA SER A 120 -8.49 10.45 11.72
C SER A 120 -8.86 10.82 13.16
N SER A 121 -8.17 10.25 14.15
CA SER A 121 -8.40 10.52 15.57
C SER A 121 -7.96 11.92 16.00
N ALA A 122 -6.99 12.50 15.31
CA ALA A 122 -6.47 13.85 15.59
C ALA A 122 -7.30 14.99 14.98
N LYS A 123 -8.31 14.68 14.14
CA LYS A 123 -9.20 15.68 13.54
C LYS A 123 -10.17 16.24 14.59
N SER A 124 -10.30 17.57 14.68
CA SER A 124 -11.29 18.18 15.56
C SER A 124 -12.66 18.22 14.86
N ARG A 125 -13.67 17.71 15.55
CA ARG A 125 -15.05 17.62 15.06
C ARG A 125 -15.84 18.82 15.61
N HIS A 126 -16.38 19.65 14.75
CA HIS A 126 -17.17 20.83 15.11
C HIS A 126 -18.56 20.74 14.48
N TYR A 127 -19.58 21.30 15.15
CA TYR A 127 -20.96 21.36 14.64
C TYR A 127 -21.22 22.54 13.69
N GLU A 128 -20.18 23.34 13.42
CA GLU A 128 -20.21 24.45 12.48
C GLU A 128 -19.29 24.16 11.30
N HIS A 129 -19.75 24.46 10.08
CA HIS A 129 -18.98 24.27 8.87
C HIS A 129 -17.67 25.10 8.91
N PRO A 130 -16.49 24.54 8.59
CA PRO A 130 -16.23 23.15 8.22
C PRO A 130 -16.28 22.20 9.43
N TYR A 131 -17.10 21.14 9.32
CA TYR A 131 -17.41 20.19 10.39
C TYR A 131 -16.21 19.35 10.85
N ILE A 132 -15.19 19.24 9.99
CA ILE A 132 -13.93 18.58 10.26
C ILE A 132 -12.82 19.59 9.97
N ARG A 133 -12.06 19.97 11.00
CA ARG A 133 -10.87 20.79 10.80
C ARG A 133 -9.63 19.90 10.89
N GLU A 134 -8.77 20.03 9.90
CA GLU A 134 -7.45 19.44 9.97
C GLU A 134 -6.64 20.17 11.04
N THR A 135 -6.22 19.42 12.06
CA THR A 135 -5.26 19.90 13.04
C THR A 135 -3.84 19.73 12.47
N THR A 136 -2.87 20.49 12.98
CA THR A 136 -1.46 20.34 12.59
C THR A 136 -0.94 18.92 12.84
N ALA A 137 -1.48 18.22 13.84
CA ALA A 137 -1.23 16.81 14.09
C ALA A 137 -1.77 15.91 12.97
N SER A 138 -3.01 16.14 12.50
CA SER A 138 -3.61 15.39 11.37
C SER A 138 -2.74 15.51 10.10
N VAL A 139 -2.25 16.71 9.78
CA VAL A 139 -1.39 16.92 8.61
C VAL A 139 -0.05 16.21 8.74
N ARG A 140 0.57 16.23 9.94
CA ARG A 140 1.83 15.51 10.20
C ARG A 140 1.67 14.00 10.02
N TRP A 141 0.59 13.42 10.54
CA TRP A 141 0.28 12.00 10.35
C TRP A 141 -0.01 11.68 8.89
N GLY A 142 -0.71 12.55 8.15
CA GLY A 142 -0.92 12.41 6.71
C GLY A 142 0.39 12.36 5.91
N ARG A 143 1.35 13.23 6.22
CA ARG A 143 2.69 13.19 5.59
C ARG A 143 3.45 11.90 5.91
N ALA A 144 3.34 11.40 7.14
CA ALA A 144 3.95 10.12 7.52
C ALA A 144 3.35 8.94 6.75
N THR A 145 2.02 8.92 6.56
CA THR A 145 1.33 7.92 5.73
C THR A 145 1.89 7.88 4.31
N TYR A 146 2.03 9.04 3.67
CA TYR A 146 2.55 9.13 2.29
C TYR A 146 3.98 8.58 2.17
N VAL A 147 4.86 8.93 3.11
CA VAL A 147 6.25 8.42 3.14
C VAL A 147 6.27 6.90 3.33
N LEU A 148 5.50 6.36 4.28
CA LEU A 148 5.42 4.93 4.54
C LEU A 148 4.86 4.15 3.35
N GLN A 149 3.91 4.73 2.61
CA GLN A 149 3.33 4.12 1.42
C GLN A 149 4.37 4.02 0.29
N ILE A 150 5.17 5.06 0.07
CA ILE A 150 6.30 5.02 -0.87
C ILE A 150 7.31 3.96 -0.46
N LEU A 151 7.70 3.91 0.83
CA LEU A 151 8.65 2.91 1.32
C LEU A 151 8.12 1.48 1.16
N SER A 152 6.84 1.25 1.44
CA SER A 152 6.17 -0.03 1.18
C SER A 152 6.26 -0.39 -0.31
N MET A 153 5.88 0.52 -1.20
CA MET A 153 5.93 0.28 -2.65
C MET A 153 7.35 -0.03 -3.14
N LEU A 154 8.35 0.76 -2.74
CA LEU A 154 9.75 0.55 -3.09
C LEU A 154 10.27 -0.80 -2.60
N SER A 155 9.85 -1.22 -1.41
CA SER A 155 10.22 -2.50 -0.84
C SER A 155 9.65 -3.69 -1.64
N GLY A 156 8.44 -3.55 -2.19
CA GLY A 156 7.82 -4.56 -3.06
C GLY A 156 8.48 -4.64 -4.43
N VAL A 157 8.73 -3.48 -5.06
CA VAL A 157 9.50 -3.40 -6.30
C VAL A 157 10.90 -3.98 -6.09
N GLY A 158 11.56 -3.65 -4.98
CA GLY A 158 12.84 -4.23 -4.60
C GLY A 158 12.80 -5.75 -4.47
N SER A 159 11.78 -6.31 -3.80
CA SER A 159 11.58 -7.75 -3.69
C SER A 159 11.47 -8.43 -5.07
N LEU A 160 10.73 -7.83 -5.99
CA LEU A 160 10.59 -8.35 -7.35
C LEU A 160 11.92 -8.27 -8.13
N LEU A 161 12.67 -7.17 -8.00
CA LEU A 161 13.98 -7.05 -8.63
C LEU A 161 14.97 -8.09 -8.10
N LEU A 162 15.00 -8.32 -6.79
CA LEU A 162 15.84 -9.34 -6.16
C LEU A 162 15.49 -10.75 -6.67
N PHE A 163 14.20 -11.05 -6.84
CA PHE A 163 13.76 -12.30 -7.47
C PHE A 163 14.33 -12.47 -8.89
N VAL A 164 14.21 -11.45 -9.73
CA VAL A 164 14.73 -11.49 -11.11
C VAL A 164 16.25 -11.64 -11.12
N LEU A 165 16.97 -10.94 -10.26
CA LEU A 165 18.42 -11.07 -10.12
C LEU A 165 18.83 -12.49 -9.71
N GLY A 166 18.15 -13.09 -8.72
CA GLY A 166 18.37 -14.48 -8.32
C GLY A 166 18.16 -15.46 -9.47
N MET A 167 17.11 -15.25 -10.28
CA MET A 167 16.85 -16.08 -11.47
C MET A 167 17.93 -15.94 -12.56
N LEU A 168 18.43 -14.72 -12.79
CA LEU A 168 19.52 -14.48 -13.74
C LEU A 168 20.83 -15.15 -13.28
N GLU A 169 21.10 -15.13 -11.99
CA GLU A 169 22.28 -15.81 -11.43
C GLU A 169 22.17 -17.33 -11.59
N ILE A 170 21.03 -17.94 -11.28
CA ILE A 170 20.80 -19.38 -11.53
C ILE A 170 21.06 -19.70 -13.00
N ARG A 171 20.51 -18.90 -13.93
CA ARG A 171 20.73 -19.10 -15.37
C ARG A 171 22.22 -19.08 -15.71
N ASN A 172 22.99 -18.14 -15.17
CA ASN A 172 24.42 -18.01 -15.45
C ASN A 172 25.20 -19.22 -14.92
N VAL A 173 24.90 -19.68 -13.70
CA VAL A 173 25.55 -20.86 -13.11
C VAL A 173 25.23 -22.12 -13.92
N VAL A 174 23.98 -22.31 -14.32
CA VAL A 174 23.55 -23.44 -15.17
C VAL A 174 24.18 -23.37 -16.57
N ALA A 175 24.29 -22.17 -17.16
CA ALA A 175 24.97 -22.01 -18.44
C ALA A 175 26.46 -22.34 -18.36
N ALA A 176 27.12 -22.03 -17.23
CA ALA A 176 28.53 -22.34 -16.99
C ALA A 176 28.79 -23.82 -16.60
N LEU A 177 27.75 -24.65 -16.54
CA LEU A 177 27.84 -26.09 -16.29
C LEU A 177 27.81 -26.93 -17.58
N HIS A 178 27.39 -26.35 -18.71
CA HIS A 178 27.52 -26.94 -20.05
C HIS A 178 28.90 -26.63 -20.63
#